data_AF-A0A7U9T6G0-F1
#
_entry.id   AF-A0A7U9T6G0-F1
#
_cell.length_a   1.000
_cell.length_b   1.000
_cell.length_c   1.000
_cell.angle_alpha   90.00
_cell.angle_beta   90.00
_cell.angle_gamma   90.00
#
_symmetry.space_group_name_H-M   'P 1'
#
loop_
_entity.id
_entity.type
_entity.pdbx_description
1 polymer ?
#
loop_
_entity_poly.entity_id
_entity_poly.type
_entity_poly.pdbx_seq_one_letter_code
_entity_poly.pdbx_strand_id
1 'polypeptide(L)'
;MYRIYIIFAVYFIILFAVIHFLSKRARKRQAQKEGIPEGAVGNPGFGMAKKAYTKEQRILVKEQFRVYRKKIYEDYPQVDKFETVKRRWIGGMLLGGLLLTAGKALVLRESMGVPVMALLFSVLTAFGVYGIFLLCAMGPKWKLSGFLYLLAVKDIMTYAHTLFVQGGIDSWERFCWVYIDGFQEYPLAVSLDFLSWLYTLLILATAVWLTLVPKNRELAGQSEILQLQLKKFTPDI
;
A
#
# COMPACT_ATOMS: atom_id res chain seq x y z
N MET A 1 9.72 0.64 26.82
CA MET A 1 8.62 0.18 25.94
C MET A 1 8.91 0.28 24.44
N TYR A 2 9.61 1.30 23.92
CA TYR A 2 10.00 1.41 22.49
C TYR A 2 10.72 0.17 21.91
N ARG A 3 11.46 -0.58 22.74
CA ARG A 3 12.16 -1.80 22.32
C ARG A 3 11.22 -2.90 21.80
N ILE A 4 10.03 -3.07 22.38
CA ILE A 4 9.10 -4.16 21.98
C ILE A 4 8.49 -3.87 20.62
N TYR A 5 8.13 -2.62 20.32
CA TYR A 5 7.60 -2.21 19.01
C TYR A 5 8.64 -2.28 17.91
N ILE A 6 9.90 -1.93 18.19
CA ILE A 6 11.01 -2.08 17.23
C ILE A 6 11.26 -3.57 16.96
N ILE A 7 11.25 -4.42 17.98
CA ILE A 7 11.41 -5.87 17.82
C ILE A 7 10.26 -6.45 17.00
N PHE A 8 9.01 -6.05 17.25
CA PHE A 8 7.86 -6.49 16.46
C PHE A 8 7.90 -6.00 15.01
N ALA A 9 8.27 -4.74 14.77
CA ALA A 9 8.41 -4.19 13.42
C ALA A 9 9.54 -4.87 12.64
N VAL A 10 10.67 -5.13 13.28
CA VAL A 10 11.79 -5.89 12.71
C VAL A 10 11.37 -7.34 12.45
N TYR A 11 10.66 -7.98 13.37
CA TYR A 11 10.10 -9.32 13.16
C TYR A 11 9.13 -9.35 11.97
N PHE A 12 8.28 -8.33 11.80
CA PHE A 12 7.35 -8.25 10.69
C PHE A 12 8.06 -8.01 9.36
N ILE A 13 9.10 -7.17 9.34
CA ILE A 13 9.96 -6.95 8.17
C ILE A 13 10.71 -8.24 7.81
N ILE A 14 11.25 -8.97 8.80
CA ILE A 14 11.92 -10.26 8.59
C ILE A 14 10.92 -11.30 8.09
N LEU A 15 9.74 -11.40 8.69
CA LEU A 15 8.69 -12.34 8.27
C LEU A 15 8.23 -12.03 6.84
N PHE A 16 8.04 -10.75 6.51
CA PHE A 16 7.72 -10.30 5.15
C PHE A 16 8.86 -10.59 4.16
N ALA A 17 10.11 -10.35 4.56
CA ALA A 17 11.29 -10.68 3.76
C ALA A 17 11.41 -12.19 3.53
N VAL A 18 11.16 -13.02 4.55
CA VAL A 18 11.18 -14.48 4.47
C VAL A 18 10.06 -14.99 3.57
N ILE A 19 8.82 -14.49 3.72
CA ILE A 19 7.70 -14.86 2.84
C ILE A 19 7.96 -14.42 1.39
N HIS A 20 8.46 -13.20 1.19
CA HIS A 20 8.83 -12.71 -0.13
C HIS A 20 9.94 -13.55 -0.76
N PHE A 21 10.98 -13.89 0.00
CA PHE A 21 12.12 -14.68 -0.47
C PHE A 21 11.74 -16.14 -0.74
N LEU A 22 10.92 -16.76 0.12
CA LEU A 22 10.36 -18.09 -0.11
C LEU A 22 9.48 -18.12 -1.37
N SER A 23 8.64 -17.09 -1.58
CA SER A 23 7.82 -16.97 -2.79
C SER A 23 8.66 -16.75 -4.06
N LYS A 24 9.82 -16.08 -3.94
CA LYS A 24 10.78 -15.86 -5.03
C LYS A 24 11.54 -17.15 -5.34
N ARG A 25 11.91 -17.93 -4.31
CA ARG A 25 12.58 -19.24 -4.45
C ARG A 25 11.64 -20.29 -5.04
N ALA A 26 10.37 -20.31 -4.64
CA ALA A 26 9.34 -21.17 -5.23
C ALA A 26 9.11 -20.84 -6.72
N ARG A 27 9.02 -19.54 -7.06
CA ARG A 27 8.92 -19.07 -8.46
C ARG A 27 10.16 -19.40 -9.29
N LYS A 28 11.37 -19.31 -8.73
CA LYS A 28 12.61 -19.77 -9.40
C LYS A 28 12.59 -21.27 -9.66
N ARG A 29 12.17 -22.09 -8.69
CA ARG A 29 12.08 -23.55 -8.84
C ARG A 29 11.04 -23.99 -9.87
N GLN A 30 9.92 -23.27 -9.99
CA GLN A 30 8.92 -23.51 -11.04
C GLN A 30 9.42 -23.05 -12.42
N ALA A 31 10.03 -21.86 -12.52
CA ALA A 31 10.59 -21.35 -13.78
C ALA A 31 11.75 -22.22 -14.31
N GLN A 32 12.55 -22.82 -13.42
CA GLN A 32 13.62 -23.75 -13.78
C GLN A 32 13.10 -25.13 -14.22
N LYS A 33 11.94 -25.57 -13.70
CA LYS A 33 11.23 -26.77 -14.18
C LYS A 33 10.53 -26.56 -15.52
N GLU A 34 10.15 -25.33 -15.84
CA GLU A 34 9.46 -24.95 -17.09
C GLU A 34 10.42 -24.43 -18.19
N GLY A 35 11.74 -24.48 -17.98
CA GLY A 35 12.74 -24.09 -19.00
C GLY A 35 12.79 -22.59 -19.30
N ILE A 36 12.32 -21.72 -18.40
CA ILE A 36 12.26 -20.27 -18.61
C ILE A 36 13.61 -19.64 -18.18
N PRO A 37 14.29 -18.86 -19.05
CA PRO A 37 15.61 -18.29 -18.74
C PRO A 37 15.56 -17.35 -17.52
N GLU A 38 16.58 -17.45 -16.66
CA GLU A 38 16.67 -16.86 -15.31
C GLU A 38 16.45 -15.34 -15.22
N GLY A 39 16.50 -14.62 -16.35
CA GLY A 39 16.24 -13.18 -16.44
C GLY A 39 14.76 -12.77 -16.29
N ALA A 40 13.81 -13.69 -16.40
CA ALA A 40 12.38 -13.37 -16.41
C ALA A 40 11.73 -13.22 -15.00
N VAL A 41 12.42 -13.63 -13.93
CA VAL A 41 11.81 -13.79 -12.59
C VAL A 41 12.15 -12.63 -11.63
N GLY A 42 12.67 -11.52 -12.15
CA GLY A 42 13.38 -10.52 -11.34
C GLY A 42 12.73 -9.17 -11.05
N ASN A 43 11.64 -8.76 -11.69
CA ASN A 43 11.15 -7.38 -11.52
C ASN A 43 9.62 -7.23 -11.74
N PRO A 44 8.82 -6.77 -10.75
CA PRO A 44 7.40 -6.47 -10.93
C PRO A 44 7.12 -5.14 -11.65
N GLY A 45 8.14 -4.34 -11.99
CA GLY A 45 7.99 -3.10 -12.74
C GLY A 45 8.87 -3.13 -13.96
N PHE A 46 8.27 -3.08 -15.15
CA PHE A 46 8.96 -3.00 -16.44
C PHE A 46 9.98 -4.12 -16.69
N GLY A 47 9.55 -5.15 -17.43
CA GLY A 47 10.44 -5.98 -18.25
C GLY A 47 11.05 -5.20 -19.41
N MET A 48 11.45 -3.94 -19.20
CA MET A 48 12.42 -3.30 -20.07
C MET A 48 13.76 -3.92 -19.69
N ALA A 49 14.22 -4.86 -20.50
CA ALA A 49 15.65 -5.00 -20.69
C ALA A 49 16.21 -3.58 -20.86
N LYS A 50 17.31 -3.28 -20.17
CA LYS A 50 17.95 -1.96 -20.04
C LYS A 50 18.48 -1.42 -21.38
N LYS A 51 17.71 -1.46 -22.48
CA LYS A 51 18.00 -0.73 -23.71
C LYS A 51 17.70 0.73 -23.44
N ALA A 52 18.74 1.57 -23.49
CA ALA A 52 18.61 3.00 -23.36
C ALA A 52 17.95 3.57 -24.62
N TYR A 53 16.62 3.45 -24.70
CA TYR A 53 15.83 4.02 -25.79
C TYR A 53 15.97 5.54 -25.83
N THR A 54 16.20 6.11 -27.02
CA THR A 54 16.09 7.55 -27.30
C THR A 54 14.67 8.04 -27.00
N LYS A 55 14.49 9.36 -26.81
CA LYS A 55 13.17 9.94 -26.44
C LYS A 55 12.06 9.52 -27.41
N GLU A 56 12.37 9.47 -28.71
CA GLU A 56 11.45 9.05 -29.77
C GLU A 56 11.08 7.56 -29.68
N GLN A 57 12.07 6.68 -29.50
CA GLN A 57 11.84 5.24 -29.29
C GLN A 57 11.00 4.97 -28.03
N ARG A 58 11.16 5.76 -26.95
CA ARG A 58 10.31 5.64 -25.75
C ARG A 58 8.86 6.00 -26.01
N ILE A 59 8.60 6.97 -26.90
CA ILE A 59 7.24 7.36 -27.27
C ILE A 59 6.59 6.24 -28.10
N LEU A 60 7.30 5.74 -29.11
CA LEU A 60 6.85 4.63 -29.96
C LEU A 60 6.54 3.37 -29.15
N VAL A 61 7.43 2.99 -28.22
CA VAL A 61 7.20 1.84 -27.33
C VAL A 61 5.98 2.03 -26.43
N LYS A 62 5.76 3.24 -25.90
CA LYS A 62 4.57 3.55 -25.11
C LYS A 62 3.28 3.44 -25.93
N GLU A 63 3.33 3.87 -27.18
CA GLU A 63 2.20 3.83 -28.09
C GLU A 63 1.87 2.41 -28.54
N GLN A 64 2.89 1.63 -28.94
CA GLN A 64 2.75 0.19 -29.22
C GLN A 64 2.18 -0.56 -28.01
N PHE A 65 2.68 -0.28 -26.80
CA PHE A 65 2.15 -0.88 -25.58
C PHE A 65 0.69 -0.45 -25.32
N ARG A 66 0.33 0.80 -25.57
CA ARG A 66 -1.05 1.29 -25.42
C ARG A 66 -2.00 0.57 -26.38
N VAL A 67 -1.60 0.39 -27.64
CA VAL A 67 -2.39 -0.36 -28.64
C VAL A 67 -2.52 -1.82 -28.23
N TYR A 68 -1.41 -2.46 -27.83
CA TYR A 68 -1.41 -3.84 -27.34
C TYR A 68 -2.30 -4.05 -26.12
N ARG A 69 -2.23 -3.12 -25.15
CA ARG A 69 -3.11 -3.13 -23.98
C ARG A 69 -4.57 -2.94 -24.38
N LYS A 70 -4.87 -2.02 -25.30
CA LYS A 70 -6.25 -1.81 -25.76
C LYS A 70 -6.83 -3.09 -26.38
N LYS A 71 -6.05 -3.78 -27.21
CA LYS A 71 -6.44 -5.05 -27.83
C LYS A 71 -6.73 -6.15 -26.80
N ILE A 72 -5.88 -6.30 -25.78
CA ILE A 72 -6.07 -7.33 -24.74
C ILE A 72 -7.32 -7.06 -23.87
N TYR A 73 -7.65 -5.80 -23.62
CA TYR A 73 -8.76 -5.41 -22.74
C TYR A 73 -10.07 -5.16 -23.50
N GLU A 74 -10.08 -5.23 -24.83
CA GLU A 74 -11.27 -5.02 -25.67
C GLU A 74 -12.39 -5.99 -25.30
N ASP A 75 -12.04 -7.25 -25.06
CA ASP A 75 -12.97 -8.29 -24.62
C ASP A 75 -13.29 -8.23 -23.10
N TYR A 76 -12.58 -7.39 -22.33
CA TYR A 76 -12.69 -7.31 -20.86
C TYR A 76 -12.84 -5.86 -20.35
N PRO A 77 -13.84 -5.09 -20.80
CA PRO A 77 -14.01 -3.68 -20.42
C PRO A 77 -14.30 -3.49 -18.92
N GLN A 78 -14.88 -4.51 -18.27
CA GLN A 78 -15.15 -4.49 -16.83
C GLN A 78 -13.87 -4.58 -16.00
N VAL A 79 -12.85 -5.31 -16.49
CA VAL A 79 -11.57 -5.48 -15.80
C VAL A 79 -10.74 -4.21 -15.91
N ASP A 80 -10.71 -3.54 -17.07
CA ASP A 80 -9.99 -2.25 -17.23
C ASP A 80 -10.58 -1.16 -16.31
N LYS A 81 -11.92 -1.09 -16.22
CA LYS A 81 -12.61 -0.17 -15.29
C LYS A 81 -12.24 -0.48 -13.85
N PHE A 82 -12.29 -1.75 -13.45
CA PHE A 82 -11.92 -2.17 -12.10
C PHE A 82 -10.47 -1.83 -11.75
N GLU A 83 -9.50 -2.15 -12.62
CA GLU A 83 -8.09 -1.81 -12.41
C GLU A 83 -7.88 -0.29 -12.30
N THR A 84 -8.55 0.49 -13.15
CA THR A 84 -8.44 1.95 -13.14
C THR A 84 -9.00 2.55 -11.86
N VAL A 85 -10.20 2.13 -11.44
CA VAL A 85 -10.83 2.59 -10.19
C VAL A 85 -9.97 2.19 -9.00
N LYS A 86 -9.55 0.92 -8.92
CA LYS A 86 -8.68 0.40 -7.86
C LYS A 86 -7.38 1.19 -7.75
N ARG A 87 -6.72 1.46 -8.89
CA ARG A 87 -5.46 2.21 -8.93
C ARG A 87 -5.64 3.66 -8.49
N ARG A 88 -6.71 4.33 -8.94
CA ARG A 88 -7.01 5.70 -8.52
C ARG A 88 -7.35 5.77 -7.04
N TRP A 89 -8.15 4.84 -6.55
CA TRP A 89 -8.57 4.78 -5.15
C TRP A 89 -7.38 4.54 -4.21
N ILE A 90 -6.59 3.49 -4.47
CA ILE A 90 -5.38 3.20 -3.67
C ILE A 90 -4.33 4.31 -3.83
N GLY A 91 -4.20 4.90 -5.02
CA GLY A 91 -3.34 6.07 -5.24
C GLY A 91 -3.77 7.29 -4.43
N GLY A 92 -5.08 7.54 -4.33
CA GLY A 92 -5.64 8.57 -3.47
C GLY A 92 -5.37 8.29 -1.98
N MET A 93 -5.50 7.04 -1.55
CA MET A 93 -5.15 6.64 -0.19
C MET A 93 -3.66 6.85 0.10
N LEU A 94 -2.76 6.46 -0.82
CA LEU A 94 -1.32 6.71 -0.68
C LEU A 94 -1.01 8.19 -0.48
N LEU A 95 -1.62 9.07 -1.28
CA LEU A 95 -1.45 10.52 -1.11
C LEU A 95 -2.04 11.01 0.22
N GLY A 96 -3.25 10.55 0.58
CA GLY A 96 -3.90 10.91 1.83
C GLY A 96 -3.09 10.49 3.05
N GLY A 97 -2.56 9.26 3.07
CA GLY A 97 -1.68 8.76 4.14
C GLY A 97 -0.37 9.53 4.23
N LEU A 98 0.21 9.95 3.10
CA LEU A 98 1.41 10.78 3.08
C LEU A 98 1.13 12.18 3.66
N LEU A 99 0.03 12.81 3.24
CA LEU A 99 -0.38 14.12 3.77
C LEU A 99 -0.70 14.06 5.26
N LEU A 100 -1.36 13.00 5.71
CA LEU A 100 -1.72 12.80 7.11
C LEU A 100 -0.48 12.59 7.98
N THR A 101 0.47 11.76 7.53
CA THR A 101 1.75 11.56 8.23
C THR A 101 2.61 12.82 8.25
N ALA A 102 2.64 13.58 7.14
CA ALA A 102 3.32 14.87 7.08
C ALA A 102 2.67 15.91 8.02
N GLY A 103 1.34 16.01 8.03
CA GLY A 103 0.60 16.91 8.92
C GLY A 103 0.89 16.64 10.39
N LYS A 104 0.89 15.36 10.80
CA LYS A 104 1.25 14.98 12.18
C LYS A 104 2.70 15.32 12.53
N ALA A 105 3.61 15.13 11.59
CA ALA A 105 5.02 15.48 11.79
C ALA A 105 5.20 17.00 11.95
N LEU A 106 4.46 17.82 11.20
CA LEU A 106 4.49 19.28 11.36
C LEU A 106 3.98 19.71 12.74
N VAL A 107 2.86 19.16 13.21
CA VAL A 107 2.34 19.44 14.57
C VAL A 107 3.35 19.02 15.64
N LEU A 108 4.01 17.87 15.46
CA LEU A 108 5.06 17.41 16.39
C LEU A 108 6.27 18.34 16.42
N ARG A 109 6.63 18.93 15.28
CA ARG A 109 7.69 19.93 15.18
C ARG A 109 7.36 21.18 15.98
N GLU A 110 6.15 21.71 15.79
CA GLU A 110 5.71 22.96 16.44
C GLU A 110 5.57 22.80 17.94
N SER A 111 5.11 21.64 18.40
CA SER A 111 4.91 21.36 19.83
C SER A 111 6.18 20.96 20.59
N MET A 112 7.09 20.20 19.96
CA MET A 112 8.24 19.60 20.65
C MET A 112 9.60 20.04 20.11
N GLY A 113 9.66 20.96 19.15
CA GLY A 113 10.92 21.48 18.60
C GLY A 113 11.78 20.43 17.87
N VAL A 114 11.16 19.37 17.34
CA VAL A 114 11.85 18.23 16.74
C VAL A 114 12.69 18.65 15.53
N PRO A 115 13.96 18.22 15.41
CA PRO A 115 14.80 18.56 14.26
C PRO A 115 14.26 18.00 12.95
N VAL A 116 14.44 18.75 11.86
CA VAL A 116 13.88 18.43 10.52
C VAL A 116 14.28 17.04 10.03
N MET A 117 15.51 16.61 10.31
CA MET A 117 15.97 15.27 9.91
C MET A 117 15.24 14.14 10.65
N ALA A 118 14.90 14.32 11.93
CA ALA A 118 14.12 13.35 12.69
C ALA A 118 12.66 13.29 12.20
N LEU A 119 12.10 14.42 11.77
CA LEU A 119 10.77 14.47 11.16
C LEU A 119 10.73 13.69 9.85
N LEU A 120 11.69 13.93 8.94
CA LEU A 120 11.75 13.20 7.68
C LEU A 120 11.87 11.68 7.90
N PHE A 121 12.69 11.27 8.86
CA PHE A 121 12.81 9.86 9.22
C PHE A 121 11.51 9.29 9.81
N SER A 122 10.82 10.06 10.68
CA SER A 122 9.54 9.66 11.25
C SER A 122 8.44 9.50 10.19
N VAL A 123 8.38 10.40 9.21
CA VAL A 123 7.43 10.32 8.09
C VAL A 123 7.76 9.13 7.21
N LEU A 124 9.02 8.92 6.86
CA LEU A 124 9.43 7.78 6.02
C LEU A 124 9.15 6.43 6.68
N THR A 125 9.39 6.31 7.98
CA THR A 125 9.15 5.05 8.72
C THR A 125 7.68 4.83 8.98
N ALA A 126 6.93 5.87 9.37
CA ALA A 126 5.49 5.80 9.56
C ALA A 126 4.79 5.47 8.24
N PHE A 127 5.00 6.29 7.19
CA PHE A 127 4.38 6.10 5.89
C PHE A 127 4.89 4.87 5.14
N GLY A 128 6.17 4.52 5.29
CA GLY A 128 6.78 3.43 4.52
C GLY A 128 6.05 2.10 4.67
N VAL A 129 5.60 1.79 5.90
CA VAL A 129 4.81 0.58 6.15
C VAL A 129 3.46 0.64 5.41
N TYR A 130 2.71 1.76 5.53
CA TYR A 130 1.44 1.95 4.80
C TYR A 130 1.65 1.87 3.29
N GLY A 131 2.67 2.56 2.79
CA GLY A 131 3.03 2.62 1.38
C GLY A 131 3.27 1.23 0.80
N ILE A 132 4.04 0.40 1.49
CA ILE A 132 4.31 -0.98 1.05
C ILE A 132 3.01 -1.79 0.96
N PHE A 133 2.17 -1.77 1.99
CA PHE A 133 0.93 -2.55 2.00
C PHE A 133 -0.08 -2.07 0.95
N LEU A 134 -0.25 -0.76 0.79
CA LEU A 134 -1.12 -0.17 -0.23
C LEU A 134 -0.62 -0.45 -1.65
N LEU A 135 0.69 -0.33 -1.89
CA LEU A 135 1.29 -0.70 -3.17
C LEU A 135 1.13 -2.20 -3.47
N CYS A 136 1.28 -3.06 -2.47
CA CYS A 136 1.01 -4.50 -2.62
C CYS A 136 -0.47 -4.75 -2.99
N ALA A 137 -1.38 -4.02 -2.34
CA ALA A 137 -2.80 -4.12 -2.62
C ALA A 137 -3.17 -3.60 -4.01
N MET A 138 -2.37 -2.71 -4.61
CA MET A 138 -2.54 -2.20 -5.98
C MET A 138 -2.27 -3.25 -7.06
N GLY A 139 -1.56 -4.34 -6.73
CA GLY A 139 -1.31 -5.45 -7.65
C GLY A 139 -2.57 -6.22 -8.05
N PRO A 140 -2.48 -7.11 -9.05
CA PRO A 140 -3.63 -7.88 -9.54
C PRO A 140 -4.11 -8.94 -8.53
N LYS A 141 -3.23 -9.40 -7.64
CA LYS A 141 -3.53 -10.48 -6.69
C LYS A 141 -4.41 -9.98 -5.55
N TRP A 142 -5.68 -10.36 -5.54
CA TRP A 142 -6.60 -10.03 -4.44
C TRP A 142 -6.12 -10.58 -3.08
N LYS A 143 -5.38 -11.70 -3.05
CA LYS A 143 -4.80 -12.26 -1.82
C LYS A 143 -3.84 -11.28 -1.13
N LEU A 144 -3.15 -10.43 -1.89
CA LEU A 144 -2.27 -9.41 -1.33
C LEU A 144 -3.05 -8.26 -0.69
N SER A 145 -4.26 -7.97 -1.17
CA SER A 145 -5.16 -7.01 -0.54
C SER A 145 -5.63 -7.48 0.85
N GLY A 146 -5.55 -8.78 1.15
CA GLY A 146 -5.80 -9.31 2.49
C GLY A 146 -4.81 -8.79 3.55
N PHE A 147 -3.59 -8.40 3.16
CA PHE A 147 -2.64 -7.81 4.11
C PHE A 147 -3.09 -6.44 4.63
N LEU A 148 -4.03 -5.77 3.97
CA LEU A 148 -4.62 -4.52 4.48
C LEU A 148 -5.38 -4.73 5.81
N TYR A 149 -5.92 -5.93 6.06
CA TYR A 149 -6.51 -6.25 7.36
C TYR A 149 -5.47 -6.23 8.49
N LEU A 150 -4.28 -6.76 8.24
CA LEU A 150 -3.20 -6.74 9.24
C LEU A 150 -2.77 -5.30 9.56
N LEU A 151 -2.72 -4.45 8.54
CA LEU A 151 -2.44 -3.02 8.71
C LEU A 151 -3.52 -2.34 9.55
N ALA A 152 -4.80 -2.57 9.23
CA ALA A 152 -5.91 -2.00 9.99
C ALA A 152 -5.95 -2.50 11.45
N VAL A 153 -5.73 -3.79 11.68
CA VAL A 153 -5.68 -4.37 13.04
C VAL A 153 -4.53 -3.80 13.85
N LYS A 154 -3.34 -3.67 13.25
CA LYS A 154 -2.19 -3.01 13.91
C LYS A 154 -2.57 -1.61 14.38
N ASP A 155 -3.23 -0.83 13.53
CA ASP A 155 -3.58 0.55 13.84
C ASP A 155 -4.65 0.63 14.93
N ILE A 156 -5.71 -0.20 14.84
CA ILE A 156 -6.73 -0.31 15.88
C ILE A 156 -6.11 -0.67 17.22
N MET A 157 -5.20 -1.65 17.25
CA MET A 157 -4.49 -2.03 18.49
C MET A 157 -3.61 -0.88 19.01
N THR A 158 -3.00 -0.11 18.12
CA THR A 158 -2.20 1.05 18.50
C THR A 158 -3.10 2.12 19.13
N TYR A 159 -4.23 2.45 18.50
CA TYR A 159 -5.20 3.42 19.04
C TYR A 159 -5.80 2.95 20.36
N ALA A 160 -6.19 1.68 20.46
CA ALA A 160 -6.70 1.09 21.69
C ALA A 160 -5.65 1.19 22.81
N HIS A 161 -4.38 0.87 22.53
CA HIS A 161 -3.31 1.03 23.51
C HIS A 161 -3.14 2.51 23.92
N THR A 162 -3.13 3.44 22.98
CA THR A 162 -2.99 4.88 23.28
C THR A 162 -4.15 5.39 24.13
N LEU A 163 -5.40 5.03 23.80
CA LEU A 163 -6.59 5.50 24.52
C LEU A 163 -6.75 4.84 25.89
N PHE A 164 -6.70 3.51 25.95
CA PHE A 164 -7.02 2.75 27.16
C PHE A 164 -5.83 2.61 28.11
N VAL A 165 -4.61 2.47 27.59
CA VAL A 165 -3.42 2.21 28.42
C VAL A 165 -2.66 3.49 28.74
N GLN A 166 -2.44 4.36 27.74
CA GLN A 166 -1.69 5.61 27.97
C GLN A 166 -2.60 6.75 28.43
N GLY A 167 -3.79 6.87 27.84
CA GLY A 167 -4.78 7.88 28.20
C GLY A 167 -5.64 7.52 29.41
N GLY A 168 -5.62 6.25 29.85
CA GLY A 168 -6.40 5.78 31.00
C GLY A 168 -7.92 5.96 30.83
N ILE A 169 -8.40 6.01 29.58
CA ILE A 169 -9.81 6.23 29.27
C ILE A 169 -10.58 4.96 29.57
N ASP A 170 -11.21 4.89 30.75
CA ASP A 170 -11.95 3.73 31.24
C ASP A 170 -13.46 3.83 31.00
N SER A 171 -13.96 5.00 30.59
CA SER A 171 -15.39 5.24 30.36
C SER A 171 -15.66 6.13 29.15
N TRP A 172 -16.86 5.99 28.58
CA TRP A 172 -17.32 6.78 27.44
C TRP A 172 -17.38 8.29 27.75
N GLU A 173 -17.74 8.64 28.98
CA GLU A 173 -17.75 10.04 29.42
C GLU A 173 -16.35 10.65 29.42
N ARG A 174 -15.36 9.95 29.98
CA ARG A 174 -13.94 10.38 29.95
C ARG A 174 -13.42 10.51 28.54
N PHE A 175 -13.83 9.62 27.65
CA PHE A 175 -13.48 9.70 26.24
C PHE A 175 -13.96 11.02 25.63
N CYS A 176 -15.23 11.38 25.81
CA CYS A 176 -15.79 12.63 25.30
C CYS A 176 -15.08 13.86 25.88
N TRP A 177 -14.83 13.88 27.19
CA TRP A 177 -14.14 15.00 27.85
C TRP A 177 -12.71 15.18 27.34
N VAL A 178 -11.91 14.11 27.27
CA VAL A 178 -10.53 14.17 26.74
C VAL A 178 -10.50 14.73 25.31
N TYR A 179 -11.49 14.37 24.49
CA TYR A 179 -11.59 14.88 23.13
C TYR A 179 -12.07 16.33 23.05
N ILE A 180 -13.00 16.75 23.91
CA ILE A 180 -13.45 18.15 23.97
C ILE A 180 -12.32 19.05 24.45
N ASP A 181 -11.67 18.69 25.56
CA ASP A 181 -10.58 19.45 26.15
C ASP A 181 -9.37 19.48 25.21
N GLY A 182 -9.02 18.33 24.63
CA GLY A 182 -7.96 18.24 23.64
C GLY A 182 -8.23 19.08 22.38
N PHE A 183 -9.51 19.23 21.97
CA PHE A 183 -9.86 20.07 20.84
C PHE A 183 -9.74 21.57 21.17
N GLN A 184 -9.99 21.96 22.41
CA GLN A 184 -9.81 23.34 22.86
C GLN A 184 -8.32 23.72 22.96
N GLU A 185 -7.48 22.82 23.45
CA GLU A 185 -6.05 23.07 23.60
C GLU A 185 -5.25 22.89 22.30
N TYR A 186 -5.51 21.80 21.55
CA TYR A 186 -4.75 21.41 20.37
C TYR A 186 -5.66 20.96 19.21
N PRO A 187 -6.46 21.87 18.63
CA PRO A 187 -7.50 21.53 17.64
C PRO A 187 -6.95 20.79 16.41
N LEU A 188 -5.77 21.19 15.92
CA LEU A 188 -5.15 20.56 14.76
C LEU A 188 -4.64 19.14 15.06
N ALA A 189 -4.04 18.91 16.23
CA ALA A 189 -3.52 17.60 16.61
C ALA A 189 -4.65 16.57 16.74
N VAL A 190 -5.71 16.96 17.46
CA VAL A 190 -6.90 16.13 17.67
C VAL A 190 -7.64 15.85 16.36
N SER A 191 -7.76 16.85 15.49
CA SER A 191 -8.36 16.68 14.16
C SER A 191 -7.58 15.67 13.29
N LEU A 192 -6.25 15.73 13.31
CA LEU A 192 -5.41 14.78 12.58
C LEU A 192 -5.48 13.36 13.16
N ASP A 193 -5.67 13.21 14.47
CA ASP A 193 -5.91 11.92 15.09
C ASP A 193 -7.26 11.32 14.67
N PHE A 194 -8.35 12.09 14.71
CA PHE A 194 -9.63 11.65 14.16
C PHE A 194 -9.55 11.27 12.68
N LEU A 195 -8.85 12.08 11.88
CA LEU A 195 -8.67 11.81 10.46
C LEU A 195 -7.88 10.50 10.25
N SER A 196 -6.99 10.15 11.18
CA SER A 196 -6.24 8.88 11.13
C SER A 196 -7.15 7.69 11.36
N TRP A 197 -8.09 7.79 12.30
CA TRP A 197 -9.07 6.74 12.54
C TRP A 197 -9.97 6.54 11.34
N LEU A 198 -10.45 7.65 10.75
CA LEU A 198 -11.23 7.60 9.52
C LEU A 198 -10.45 6.95 8.38
N TYR A 199 -9.15 7.26 8.27
CA TYR A 199 -8.26 6.65 7.30
C TYR A 199 -8.07 5.15 7.53
N THR A 200 -7.93 4.69 8.78
CA THR A 200 -7.89 3.26 9.11
C THR A 200 -9.20 2.55 8.77
N LEU A 201 -10.35 3.17 9.03
CA LEU A 201 -11.66 2.65 8.60
C LEU A 201 -11.75 2.56 7.08
N LEU A 202 -11.21 3.54 6.36
CA LEU A 202 -11.14 3.53 4.89
C LEU A 202 -10.26 2.39 4.37
N ILE A 203 -9.12 2.11 5.04
CA ILE A 203 -8.27 0.94 4.74
C ILE A 203 -9.06 -0.34 4.93
N LEU A 204 -9.80 -0.47 6.02
CA LEU A 204 -10.60 -1.65 6.30
C LEU A 204 -11.72 -1.84 5.28
N ALA A 205 -12.46 -0.77 4.96
CA ALA A 205 -13.48 -0.78 3.91
C ALA A 205 -12.89 -1.16 2.54
N THR A 206 -11.68 -0.68 2.23
CA THR A 206 -10.97 -1.05 1.00
C THR A 206 -10.54 -2.51 1.00
N ALA A 207 -10.08 -3.04 2.14
CA ALA A 207 -9.76 -4.45 2.30
C ALA A 207 -11.01 -5.31 2.07
N VAL A 208 -12.15 -4.96 2.68
CA VAL A 208 -13.45 -5.63 2.50
C VAL A 208 -13.87 -5.59 1.03
N TRP A 209 -13.85 -4.42 0.42
CA TRP A 209 -14.20 -4.22 -0.99
C TRP A 209 -13.36 -5.10 -1.92
N LEU A 210 -12.05 -5.21 -1.69
CA LEU A 210 -11.14 -5.98 -2.55
C LEU A 210 -11.15 -7.49 -2.28
N THR A 211 -11.54 -7.94 -1.09
CA THR A 211 -11.37 -9.34 -0.68
C THR A 211 -12.66 -10.09 -0.41
N LEU A 212 -13.73 -9.43 0.05
CA LEU A 212 -14.99 -10.07 0.43
C LEU A 212 -16.05 -9.95 -0.67
N VAL A 213 -15.99 -8.94 -1.53
CA VAL A 213 -16.93 -8.80 -2.65
C VAL A 213 -16.56 -9.81 -3.75
N PRO A 214 -17.39 -10.84 -4.03
CA PRO A 214 -17.03 -11.94 -4.94
C PRO A 214 -16.75 -11.45 -6.37
N LYS A 215 -17.58 -10.53 -6.87
CA LYS A 215 -17.39 -9.88 -8.17
C LYS A 215 -16.00 -9.25 -8.32
N ASN A 216 -15.49 -8.60 -7.27
CA ASN A 216 -14.18 -7.96 -7.32
C ASN A 216 -13.03 -8.97 -7.26
N ARG A 217 -13.23 -10.12 -6.60
CA ARG A 217 -12.26 -11.22 -6.59
C ARG A 217 -12.13 -11.86 -7.97
N GLU A 218 -13.25 -12.05 -8.66
CA GLU A 218 -13.28 -12.56 -10.04
C GLU A 218 -12.59 -11.60 -10.99
N LEU A 219 -12.92 -10.30 -10.93
CA LEU A 219 -12.27 -9.26 -11.72
C LEU A 219 -10.76 -9.16 -11.43
N ALA A 220 -10.34 -9.34 -10.17
CA ALA A 220 -8.93 -9.41 -9.80
C ALA A 220 -8.24 -10.66 -10.36
N GLY A 221 -8.92 -11.81 -10.38
CA GLY A 221 -8.42 -13.04 -11.00
C GLY A 221 -8.23 -12.88 -12.51
N GLN A 222 -9.21 -12.30 -13.21
CA GLN A 222 -9.12 -11.99 -14.63
C GLN A 222 -7.99 -10.97 -14.92
N SER A 223 -7.87 -9.94 -14.08
CA SER A 223 -6.75 -8.99 -14.12
C SER A 223 -5.38 -9.67 -14.01
N GLU A 224 -5.23 -10.68 -13.14
CA GLU A 224 -3.96 -11.43 -13.03
C GLU A 224 -3.61 -12.14 -14.35
N ILE A 225 -4.59 -12.76 -15.01
CA ILE A 225 -4.40 -13.44 -16.29
C ILE A 225 -4.03 -12.43 -17.39
N LEU A 226 -4.78 -11.32 -17.50
CA LEU A 226 -4.53 -10.28 -18.51
C LEU A 226 -3.18 -9.59 -18.29
N GLN A 227 -2.76 -9.38 -17.03
CA GLN A 227 -1.44 -8.84 -16.74
C GLN A 227 -0.30 -9.80 -17.10
N LEU A 228 -0.51 -11.11 -17.01
CA LEU A 228 0.46 -12.09 -17.51
C LEU A 228 0.58 -12.04 -19.03
N GLN A 229 -0.51 -11.80 -19.76
CA GLN A 229 -0.48 -11.58 -21.20
C GLN A 229 0.22 -10.26 -21.55
N LEU A 230 -0.07 -9.17 -20.84
CA LEU A 230 0.62 -7.90 -21.00
C LEU A 230 2.14 -8.00 -20.81
N LYS A 231 2.60 -8.85 -19.89
CA LYS A 231 4.04 -9.08 -19.66
C LYS A 231 4.75 -9.75 -20.83
N LYS A 232 4.02 -10.39 -21.75
CA LYS A 232 4.57 -10.98 -22.97
C LYS A 232 4.77 -9.95 -24.09
N PHE A 233 4.41 -8.68 -23.86
CA PHE A 233 4.64 -7.62 -24.83
C PHE A 233 6.13 -7.47 -25.15
N THR A 234 6.47 -7.68 -26.42
CA THR A 234 7.77 -7.37 -27.00
C THR A 234 7.59 -6.20 -27.96
N PRO A 235 8.24 -5.05 -27.71
CA PRO A 235 8.15 -3.92 -28.62
C PRO A 235 8.88 -4.23 -29.92
N ASP A 236 8.29 -3.79 -31.04
CA ASP A 236 8.84 -3.98 -32.38
C ASP A 236 9.55 -2.66 -32.76
N ILE A 237 10.86 -2.59 -32.54
CA ILE A 237 11.68 -1.36 -32.65
C ILE A 237 12.92 -1.66 -33.47
#